data_AF-A0A436B5U5-F1
#
_entry.id   AF-A0A436B5U5-F1
#
_cell.length_a   1.000
_cell.length_b   1.000
_cell.length_c   1.000
_cell.angle_alpha   90.00
_cell.angle_beta   90.00
_cell.angle_gamma   90.00
#
_symmetry.space_group_name_H-M   'P 1'
#
loop_
_entity.id
_entity.type
_entity.pdbx_description
1 polymer ?
#
loop_
_entity_poly.entity_id
_entity_poly.type
_entity_poly.pdbx_seq_one_letter_code
_entity_poly.pdbx_strand_id
1 'polypeptide(L)'
;NYLLTNFYYKKLDCSHILMIDSDMGFSPDLIAAMLALDKPVVGTLYPRRLVDLRKLHSLSKLPFDKAFAQSLEFLGTIIEPRQEMGGFVRVSLCGTGIFLVSRDCVARIIDKLPETVNRSRYRKNKYAAQFESFLTPFSKIVTPDVDLPTDFSFCHRWAQQCGGEIWASYDRKVAHAGSLTVSAAYSDL
;
A
#
# COMPACT_ATOMS: atom_id res chain seq x y z
N ASN A 1 -10.08 4.29 -5.06
CA ASN A 1 -10.75 5.19 -6.05
C ASN A 1 -11.89 6.02 -5.47
N TYR A 2 -12.98 5.44 -4.96
CA TYR A 2 -14.10 6.23 -4.39
C TYR A 2 -13.67 7.16 -3.25
N LEU A 3 -13.01 6.61 -2.22
CA LEU A 3 -12.54 7.40 -1.07
C LEU A 3 -11.61 8.54 -1.50
N LEU A 4 -10.69 8.26 -2.41
CA LEU A 4 -9.77 9.27 -2.98
C LEU A 4 -10.53 10.38 -3.74
N THR A 5 -11.53 10.00 -4.55
CA THR A 5 -12.37 10.97 -5.29
C THR A 5 -13.15 11.86 -4.33
N ASN A 6 -13.74 11.26 -3.29
CA ASN A 6 -14.47 11.99 -2.26
C ASN A 6 -13.55 12.93 -1.48
N PHE A 7 -12.37 12.46 -1.08
CA PHE A 7 -11.34 13.29 -0.43
C PHE A 7 -10.96 14.48 -1.29
N TYR A 8 -10.63 14.24 -2.57
CA TYR A 8 -10.13 15.29 -3.44
C TYR A 8 -11.20 16.36 -3.73
N TYR A 9 -12.42 15.97 -4.09
CA TYR A 9 -13.45 16.92 -4.52
C TYR A 9 -14.37 17.44 -3.42
N LYS A 10 -14.54 16.72 -2.29
CA LYS A 10 -15.53 17.07 -1.26
C LYS A 10 -14.94 17.36 0.13
N LYS A 11 -13.67 17.05 0.38
CA LYS A 11 -13.01 17.26 1.69
C LYS A 11 -11.87 18.25 1.56
N LEU A 12 -12.16 19.44 1.04
CA LEU A 12 -11.17 20.47 0.67
C LEU A 12 -10.33 20.96 1.86
N ASP A 13 -10.85 20.82 3.07
CA ASP A 13 -10.21 21.12 4.36
C ASP A 13 -9.19 20.07 4.82
N CYS A 14 -9.15 18.90 4.17
CA CYS A 14 -8.19 17.84 4.47
C CYS A 14 -6.96 17.94 3.55
N SER A 15 -5.76 17.98 4.14
CA SER A 15 -4.48 17.96 3.42
C SER A 15 -4.04 16.55 2.99
N HIS A 16 -4.50 15.52 3.71
CA HIS A 16 -4.14 14.13 3.47
C HIS A 16 -5.35 13.22 3.55
N ILE A 17 -5.26 12.07 2.87
CA ILE A 17 -6.13 10.92 3.11
C ILE A 17 -5.29 9.76 3.63
N LEU A 18 -5.74 9.16 4.72
CA LEU A 18 -5.21 7.90 5.24
C LEU A 18 -6.16 6.77 4.87
N MET A 19 -5.61 5.72 4.26
CA MET A 19 -6.31 4.50 3.90
C MET A 19 -5.79 3.37 4.80
N ILE A 20 -6.72 2.64 5.42
CA ILE A 20 -6.42 1.52 6.31
C ILE A 20 -7.35 0.36 5.94
N ASP A 21 -6.79 -0.79 5.63
CA ASP A 21 -7.55 -2.02 5.42
C ASP A 21 -8.08 -2.55 6.77
N SER A 22 -9.26 -3.16 6.76
CA SER A 22 -9.95 -3.60 7.97
C SER A 22 -9.26 -4.73 8.75
N ASP A 23 -8.22 -5.32 8.17
CA ASP A 23 -7.45 -6.43 8.74
C ASP A 23 -6.00 -6.04 9.07
N MET A 24 -5.71 -4.74 9.14
CA MET A 24 -4.39 -4.23 9.50
C MET A 24 -4.31 -3.86 10.99
N GLY A 25 -3.25 -4.32 11.66
CA GLY A 25 -2.92 -3.93 13.03
C GLY A 25 -1.60 -3.17 13.06
N PHE A 26 -1.54 -2.07 13.80
CA PHE A 26 -0.36 -1.20 13.87
C PHE A 26 -0.34 -0.42 15.19
N SER A 27 0.83 0.11 15.53
CA SER A 27 0.98 0.96 16.72
C SER A 27 0.43 2.37 16.45
N PRO A 28 -0.28 3.01 17.41
CA PRO A 28 -0.88 4.33 17.17
C PRO A 28 0.11 5.42 16.77
N ASP A 29 1.37 5.35 17.24
CA ASP A 29 2.42 6.30 16.90
C ASP A 29 2.80 6.29 15.42
N LEU A 30 2.51 5.19 14.70
CA LEU A 30 2.83 5.06 13.28
C LEU A 30 2.20 6.19 12.47
N ILE A 31 0.93 6.53 12.70
CA ILE A 31 0.23 7.55 11.91
C ILE A 31 0.81 8.94 12.17
N ALA A 32 1.14 9.24 13.44
CA ALA A 32 1.80 10.48 13.80
C ALA A 32 3.19 10.57 13.13
N ALA A 33 3.95 9.49 13.09
CA ALA A 33 5.24 9.41 12.41
C ALA A 33 5.11 9.59 10.88
N MET A 34 4.09 8.98 10.25
CA MET A 34 3.81 9.13 8.82
C MET A 34 3.49 10.59 8.46
N LEU A 35 2.71 11.28 9.28
CA LEU A 35 2.40 12.71 9.10
C LEU A 35 3.64 13.58 9.33
N ALA A 36 4.42 13.31 10.38
CA ALA A 36 5.64 14.05 10.69
C ALA A 36 6.75 13.89 9.64
N LEU A 37 6.71 12.82 8.84
CA LEU A 37 7.64 12.61 7.73
C LEU A 37 7.47 13.64 6.61
N ASP A 38 6.27 14.23 6.49
CA ASP A 38 5.91 15.26 5.49
C ASP A 38 6.29 14.87 4.04
N LYS A 39 5.94 13.63 3.66
CA LYS A 39 6.15 13.12 2.31
C LYS A 39 4.83 12.91 1.59
N PRO A 40 4.77 13.15 0.26
CA PRO A 40 3.50 13.10 -0.46
C PRO A 40 2.80 11.74 -0.43
N VAL A 41 3.58 10.65 -0.31
CA VAL A 41 3.09 9.28 -0.21
C VAL A 41 3.92 8.54 0.83
N VAL A 42 3.24 8.01 1.85
CA VAL A 42 3.84 7.21 2.91
C VAL A 42 3.04 5.93 3.09
N GLY A 43 3.70 4.77 3.11
CA GLY A 43 3.09 3.47 3.34
C GLY A 43 3.78 2.69 4.45
N THR A 44 3.54 1.38 4.46
CA THR A 44 4.18 0.43 5.39
C THR A 44 4.67 -0.79 4.63
N LEU A 45 5.81 -1.34 5.04
CA LEU A 45 6.21 -2.70 4.66
C LEU A 45 5.61 -3.67 5.68
N TYR A 46 4.72 -4.54 5.23
CA TYR A 46 4.02 -5.50 6.08
C TYR A 46 3.97 -6.87 5.41
N PRO A 47 3.90 -7.96 6.19
CA PRO A 47 3.90 -9.30 5.64
C PRO A 47 2.59 -9.60 4.89
N ARG A 48 2.66 -10.50 3.91
CA ARG A 48 1.48 -11.19 3.40
C ARG A 48 0.84 -12.04 4.50
N ARG A 49 -0.40 -12.46 4.26
CA ARG A 49 -1.18 -13.34 5.15
C ARG A 49 -0.76 -14.81 5.08
N LEU A 50 0.54 -15.08 4.93
CA LEU A 50 1.07 -16.43 4.76
C LEU A 50 2.41 -16.57 5.47
N VAL A 51 2.57 -17.68 6.19
CA VAL A 51 3.84 -18.09 6.82
C VAL A 51 4.38 -19.28 6.03
N ASP A 52 5.62 -19.18 5.54
CA ASP A 52 6.30 -20.33 4.95
C ASP A 52 6.82 -21.24 6.06
N LEU A 53 6.01 -22.22 6.45
CA LEU A 53 6.35 -23.17 7.52
C LEU A 53 7.57 -24.04 7.19
N ARG A 54 7.83 -24.32 5.91
CA ARG A 54 9.01 -25.10 5.50
C ARG A 54 10.28 -24.27 5.68
N LYS A 55 10.25 -23.00 5.28
CA LYS A 55 11.34 -22.04 5.51
C LYS A 55 11.54 -21.78 6.99
N LEU A 56 10.47 -21.66 7.77
CA LEU A 56 10.57 -21.52 9.23
C LEU A 56 11.30 -22.73 9.84
N HIS A 57 10.94 -23.95 9.44
CA HIS A 57 11.59 -25.17 9.91
C HIS A 57 13.08 -25.25 9.49
N SER A 58 13.42 -24.86 8.25
CA SER A 58 14.82 -24.86 7.79
C SER A 58 15.70 -23.85 8.54
N LEU A 59 15.10 -22.81 9.11
CA LEU A 59 15.76 -21.78 9.93
C LEU A 59 15.77 -22.11 11.44
N SER A 60 15.52 -23.36 11.84
CA SER A 60 15.41 -23.82 13.24
C SER A 60 16.63 -23.53 14.13
N LYS A 61 17.79 -23.22 13.55
CA LYS A 61 19.00 -22.81 14.30
C LYS A 61 18.96 -21.35 14.77
N LEU A 62 18.07 -20.52 14.23
CA LEU A 62 17.91 -19.12 14.63
C LEU A 62 16.91 -19.02 15.80
N PRO A 63 17.00 -17.95 16.63
CA PRO A 63 15.93 -17.59 17.55
C PRO A 63 14.58 -17.49 16.81
N PHE A 64 13.51 -18.00 17.42
CA PHE A 64 12.20 -18.13 16.77
C PHE A 64 11.74 -16.84 16.09
N ASP A 65 11.80 -15.69 16.76
CA ASP A 65 11.36 -14.41 16.19
C ASP A 65 12.12 -14.02 14.91
N LYS A 66 13.41 -14.34 14.83
CA LYS A 66 14.23 -14.09 13.64
C LYS A 66 13.86 -15.07 12.52
N ALA A 67 13.73 -16.35 12.85
CA ALA A 67 13.32 -17.38 11.89
C ALA A 67 11.91 -17.08 11.34
N PHE A 68 10.98 -16.70 12.22
CA PHE A 68 9.61 -16.33 11.90
C PHE A 68 9.60 -15.12 10.96
N ALA A 69 10.25 -14.00 11.31
CA ALA A 69 10.31 -12.84 10.44
C ALA A 69 10.89 -13.14 9.05
N GLN A 70 11.95 -13.96 8.98
CA GLN A 70 12.54 -14.38 7.70
C GLN A 70 11.66 -15.36 6.91
N SER A 71 10.73 -16.06 7.57
CA SER A 71 9.76 -16.95 6.91
C SER A 71 8.58 -16.20 6.26
N LEU A 72 8.45 -14.90 6.50
CA LEU A 72 7.40 -14.06 5.92
C LEU A 72 7.86 -13.40 4.63
N GLU A 73 6.92 -13.20 3.71
CA GLU A 73 7.11 -12.34 2.54
C GLU A 73 6.51 -10.96 2.82
N PHE A 74 7.34 -9.91 2.77
CA PHE A 74 6.89 -8.53 2.96
C PHE A 74 6.47 -7.90 1.63
N LEU A 75 5.38 -7.13 1.66
CA LEU A 75 4.87 -6.42 0.50
C LEU A 75 5.61 -5.10 0.29
N GLY A 76 6.48 -5.06 -0.72
CA GLY A 76 7.10 -3.85 -1.21
C GLY A 76 8.45 -4.11 -1.87
N THR A 77 9.04 -3.07 -2.44
CA THR A 77 10.36 -3.15 -3.08
C THR A 77 11.18 -1.95 -2.67
N ILE A 78 12.22 -2.20 -1.87
CA ILE A 78 13.18 -1.18 -1.42
C ILE A 78 14.02 -0.75 -2.62
N ILE A 79 14.26 0.56 -2.73
CA ILE A 79 15.17 1.12 -3.73
C ILE A 79 16.59 1.08 -3.19
N GLU A 80 17.52 0.56 -3.98
CA GLU A 80 18.96 0.59 -3.69
C GLU A 80 19.67 1.71 -4.46
N PRO A 81 20.68 2.39 -3.86
CA PRO A 81 21.14 2.20 -2.49
C PRO A 81 20.09 2.68 -1.48
N ARG A 82 19.97 1.93 -0.38
CA ARG A 82 18.98 2.16 0.68
C ARG A 82 19.06 3.58 1.25
N GLN A 83 17.92 4.26 1.24
CA GLN A 83 17.73 5.60 1.81
C GLN A 83 16.73 5.51 2.95
N GLU A 84 17.14 5.97 4.14
CA GLU A 84 16.34 5.89 5.36
C GLU A 84 16.13 7.26 6.00
N MET A 85 14.99 7.40 6.66
CA MET A 85 14.65 8.61 7.41
C MET A 85 13.61 8.25 8.48
N GLY A 86 13.96 8.39 9.76
CA GLY A 86 12.99 8.28 10.86
C GLY A 86 12.21 6.96 10.94
N GLY A 87 12.83 5.82 10.60
CA GLY A 87 12.15 4.51 10.56
C GLY A 87 11.45 4.18 9.24
N PHE A 88 11.57 5.07 8.26
CA PHE A 88 11.05 4.88 6.90
C PHE A 88 12.20 4.63 5.92
N VAL A 89 11.90 3.90 4.85
CA VAL A 89 12.83 3.62 3.75
C VAL A 89 12.22 3.99 2.40
N ARG A 90 13.04 4.41 1.43
CA ARG A 90 12.59 4.62 0.04
C ARG A 90 12.20 3.30 -0.62
N VAL A 91 11.03 3.28 -1.23
CA VAL A 91 10.50 2.13 -1.98
C VAL A 91 10.03 2.56 -3.36
N SER A 92 10.07 1.62 -4.31
CA SER A 92 9.47 1.79 -5.63
C SER A 92 8.02 1.31 -5.63
N LEU A 93 7.68 0.36 -4.76
CA LEU A 93 6.36 -0.22 -4.57
C LEU A 93 6.13 -0.50 -3.08
N CYS A 94 4.90 -0.32 -2.60
CA CYS A 94 4.43 -0.84 -1.32
C CYS A 94 2.95 -1.24 -1.42
N GLY A 95 2.49 -2.08 -0.48
CA GLY A 95 1.07 -2.35 -0.32
C GLY A 95 0.31 -1.13 0.19
N THR A 96 -1.01 -1.12 0.01
CA THR A 96 -1.88 0.00 0.41
C THR A 96 -2.67 -0.23 1.70
N GLY A 97 -2.34 -1.29 2.45
CA GLY A 97 -3.04 -1.66 3.68
C GLY A 97 -2.97 -0.59 4.78
N ILE A 98 -1.87 0.17 4.87
CA ILE A 98 -1.78 1.42 5.64
C ILE A 98 -1.06 2.43 4.76
N PHE A 99 -1.80 3.40 4.22
CA PHE A 99 -1.32 4.24 3.13
C PHE A 99 -1.81 5.68 3.25
N LEU A 100 -0.88 6.62 3.38
CA LEU A 100 -1.12 8.05 3.52
C LEU A 100 -0.75 8.75 2.21
N VAL A 101 -1.69 9.53 1.67
CA VAL A 101 -1.51 10.28 0.43
C VAL A 101 -1.88 11.74 0.65
N SER A 102 -0.97 12.63 0.31
CA SER A 102 -1.21 14.08 0.30
C SER A 102 -2.13 14.51 -0.84
N ARG A 103 -2.85 15.62 -0.64
CA ARG A 103 -3.63 16.27 -1.68
C ARG A 103 -2.79 16.65 -2.90
N ASP A 104 -1.57 17.12 -2.67
CA ASP A 104 -0.64 17.54 -3.72
C ASP A 104 -0.16 16.38 -4.59
N CYS A 105 -0.02 15.18 -4.02
CA CYS A 105 0.21 13.96 -4.80
C CYS A 105 -0.95 13.71 -5.77
N VAL A 106 -2.19 13.77 -5.28
CA VAL A 106 -3.38 13.54 -6.12
C VAL A 106 -3.49 14.60 -7.22
N ALA A 107 -3.27 15.88 -6.89
CA ALA A 107 -3.28 16.96 -7.86
C ALA A 107 -2.23 16.75 -8.97
N ARG A 108 -1.00 16.38 -8.61
CA ARG A 108 0.07 16.09 -9.58
C ARG A 108 -0.22 14.87 -10.44
N ILE A 109 -0.83 13.82 -9.88
CA ILE A 109 -1.29 12.67 -10.67
C ILE A 109 -2.34 13.11 -11.68
N ILE A 110 -3.33 13.92 -11.29
CA ILE A 110 -4.37 14.41 -12.21
C ILE A 110 -3.77 15.25 -13.34
N ASP A 111 -2.84 16.15 -13.00
CA ASP A 111 -2.19 17.06 -13.95
C ASP A 111 -1.34 16.29 -14.97
N LYS A 112 -0.48 15.38 -14.50
CA LYS A 112 0.41 14.60 -15.38
C LYS A 112 -0.28 13.44 -16.09
N LEU A 113 -1.34 12.88 -15.51
CA LEU A 113 -2.03 11.68 -15.99
C LEU A 113 -3.54 11.93 -16.09
N PRO A 114 -3.99 12.81 -17.00
CA PRO A 114 -5.40 13.18 -17.13
C PRO A 114 -6.30 11.98 -17.48
N GLU A 115 -5.76 10.91 -18.05
CA GLU A 115 -6.47 9.65 -18.31
C GLU A 115 -6.92 8.92 -17.03
N THR A 116 -6.32 9.25 -15.89
CA THR A 116 -6.77 8.76 -14.57
C THR A 116 -8.03 9.48 -14.08
N VAL A 117 -8.53 10.48 -14.81
CA VAL A 117 -9.79 11.17 -14.52
C VAL A 117 -10.87 10.72 -15.48
N ASN A 118 -11.84 9.97 -14.95
CA ASN A 118 -12.95 9.49 -15.73
C ASN A 118 -14.14 10.46 -15.67
N ARG A 119 -14.46 11.08 -16.81
CA ARG A 119 -15.53 12.09 -16.94
C ARG A 119 -16.87 11.53 -17.44
N SER A 120 -16.90 10.32 -18.00
CA SER A 120 -18.07 9.80 -18.72
C SER A 120 -18.65 8.50 -18.14
N ARG A 121 -17.84 7.67 -17.48
CA ARG A 121 -18.08 6.24 -17.32
C ARG A 121 -18.78 5.83 -16.03
N TYR A 122 -19.10 6.77 -15.15
CA TYR A 122 -19.59 6.45 -13.80
C TYR A 122 -20.99 6.97 -13.45
N ARG A 123 -21.71 7.62 -14.38
CA ARG A 123 -23.09 8.10 -14.14
C ARG A 123 -24.08 6.99 -13.75
N LYS A 124 -23.85 5.74 -14.17
CA LYS A 124 -24.70 4.59 -13.83
C LYS A 124 -24.40 3.99 -12.44
N ASN A 125 -23.29 4.36 -11.80
CA ASN A 125 -22.96 3.91 -10.45
C ASN A 125 -23.49 4.93 -9.44
N LYS A 126 -24.44 4.54 -8.59
CA LYS A 126 -25.05 5.42 -7.57
C LYS A 126 -24.06 6.14 -6.66
N TYR A 127 -22.92 5.50 -6.35
CA TYR A 127 -21.89 6.10 -5.50
C TYR A 127 -21.05 7.12 -6.25
N ALA A 128 -20.88 6.98 -7.57
CA ALA A 128 -20.05 7.86 -8.36
C ALA A 128 -20.85 8.94 -9.10
N ALA A 129 -22.17 8.77 -9.24
CA ALA A 129 -23.09 9.75 -9.84
C ALA A 129 -23.11 11.11 -9.13
N GLN A 130 -22.64 11.17 -7.88
CA GLN A 130 -22.52 12.39 -7.08
C GLN A 130 -21.25 13.22 -7.39
N PHE A 131 -20.43 12.82 -8.36
CA PHE A 131 -19.23 13.55 -8.78
C PHE A 131 -19.30 13.87 -10.28
N GLU A 132 -18.84 15.05 -10.67
CA GLU A 132 -18.69 15.43 -12.09
C GLU A 132 -17.57 14.64 -12.78
N SER A 133 -16.57 14.19 -12.02
CA SER A 133 -15.43 13.42 -12.49
C SER A 133 -15.00 12.42 -11.42
N PHE A 134 -14.53 11.25 -11.84
CA PHE A 134 -14.15 10.16 -10.95
C PHE A 134 -12.68 9.78 -11.10
N LEU A 135 -11.94 9.78 -9.99
CA LEU A 135 -10.50 9.50 -10.00
C LEU A 135 -10.25 7.98 -9.98
N THR A 136 -9.40 7.53 -10.89
CA THR A 136 -9.03 6.11 -11.04
C THR A 136 -7.53 5.80 -10.95
N PRO A 137 -6.72 6.46 -10.09
CA PRO A 137 -5.27 6.20 -10.04
C PRO A 137 -4.90 4.85 -9.43
N PHE A 138 -5.85 4.14 -8.81
CA PHE A 138 -5.67 2.75 -8.35
C PHE A 138 -6.21 1.71 -9.35
N SER A 139 -6.70 2.12 -10.52
CA SER A 139 -7.10 1.14 -11.54
C SER A 139 -5.89 0.33 -11.98
N LYS A 140 -6.06 -0.99 -12.08
CA LYS A 140 -4.98 -1.91 -12.48
C LYS A 140 -4.35 -1.46 -13.79
N ILE A 141 -3.03 -1.55 -13.87
CA ILE A 141 -2.27 -1.43 -15.11
C ILE A 141 -2.10 -2.85 -15.63
N VAL A 142 -2.65 -3.11 -16.82
CA VAL A 142 -2.51 -4.38 -17.51
C VAL A 142 -2.06 -4.08 -18.93
N THR A 143 -0.84 -4.49 -19.25
CA THR A 143 -0.23 -4.47 -20.59
C THR A 143 0.31 -5.87 -20.88
N PRO A 144 0.72 -6.19 -22.12
CA PRO A 144 1.38 -7.47 -22.42
C PRO A 144 2.62 -7.75 -21.56
N ASP A 145 3.32 -6.69 -21.13
CA ASP A 145 4.59 -6.78 -20.40
C ASP A 145 4.43 -6.60 -18.88
N VAL A 146 3.30 -6.05 -18.42
CA VAL A 146 3.11 -5.59 -17.04
C VAL A 146 1.68 -5.89 -16.57
N ASP A 147 1.55 -6.68 -15.51
CA ASP A 147 0.28 -6.85 -14.77
C ASP A 147 0.48 -6.40 -13.33
N LEU A 148 0.00 -5.19 -13.02
CA LEU A 148 0.10 -4.62 -11.69
C LEU A 148 -1.26 -4.66 -10.98
N PRO A 149 -1.31 -5.17 -9.74
CA PRO A 149 -2.48 -5.01 -8.89
C PRO A 149 -2.72 -3.53 -8.59
N THR A 150 -3.90 -3.24 -8.06
CA THR A 150 -4.41 -1.91 -7.72
C THR A 150 -3.39 -1.06 -6.94
N ASP A 151 -2.81 -1.63 -5.90
CA ASP A 151 -1.84 -1.01 -5.00
C ASP A 151 -0.58 -0.55 -5.75
N PHE A 152 0.00 -1.47 -6.53
CA PHE A 152 1.21 -1.21 -7.29
C PHE A 152 0.97 -0.31 -8.49
N SER A 153 -0.26 -0.30 -9.02
CA SER A 153 -0.64 0.60 -10.11
C SER A 153 -0.63 2.06 -9.68
N PHE A 154 -1.07 2.36 -8.45
CA PHE A 154 -0.93 3.71 -7.90
C PHE A 154 0.54 4.07 -7.69
N CYS A 155 1.30 3.17 -7.06
CA CYS A 155 2.74 3.38 -6.81
C CYS A 155 3.51 3.61 -8.11
N HIS A 156 3.21 2.85 -9.15
CA HIS A 156 3.83 2.99 -10.47
C HIS A 156 3.51 4.35 -11.10
N ARG A 157 2.23 4.76 -11.13
CA ARG A 157 1.83 6.10 -11.62
C ARG A 157 2.57 7.20 -10.90
N TRP A 158 2.64 7.10 -9.58
CA TRP A 158 3.28 8.10 -8.76
C TRP A 158 4.80 8.15 -8.96
N ALA A 159 5.48 7.02 -8.76
CA ALA A 159 6.94 6.98 -8.79
C ALA A 159 7.50 7.11 -10.22
N GLN A 160 6.97 6.33 -11.16
CA GLN A 160 7.55 6.21 -12.51
C GLN A 160 7.04 7.29 -13.47
N GLN A 161 5.74 7.61 -13.42
CA GLN A 161 5.14 8.53 -14.39
C GLN A 161 5.08 9.97 -13.86
N CYS A 162 4.94 10.16 -12.55
CA CYS A 162 4.95 11.50 -11.95
C CYS A 162 6.34 11.93 -11.43
N GLY A 163 7.28 11.00 -11.27
CA GLY A 163 8.60 11.25 -10.67
C GLY A 163 8.56 11.44 -9.16
N GLY A 164 7.54 10.86 -8.51
CA GLY A 164 7.30 11.01 -7.08
C GLY A 164 8.11 10.06 -6.20
N GLU A 165 8.22 10.40 -4.92
CA GLU A 165 8.82 9.53 -3.91
C GLU A 165 7.75 8.80 -3.10
N ILE A 166 8.03 7.53 -2.79
CA ILE A 166 7.29 6.70 -1.85
C ILE A 166 8.24 6.32 -0.72
N TRP A 167 7.77 6.53 0.50
CA TRP A 167 8.45 6.14 1.72
C TRP A 167 7.61 5.10 2.46
N ALA A 168 8.21 4.09 3.06
CA ALA A 168 7.49 3.08 3.81
C ALA A 168 8.13 2.79 5.16
N SER A 169 7.30 2.70 6.20
CA SER A 169 7.74 2.26 7.54
C SER A 169 8.28 0.84 7.45
N TYR A 170 9.48 0.60 7.96
CA TYR A 170 10.14 -0.72 7.90
C TYR A 170 10.51 -1.30 9.28
N ASP A 171 10.58 -0.46 10.31
CA ASP A 171 11.08 -0.81 11.64
C ASP A 171 9.98 -1.14 12.66
N ARG A 172 8.72 -0.76 12.36
CA ARG A 172 7.54 -1.01 13.19
C ARG A 172 6.86 -2.32 12.80
N LYS A 173 6.35 -3.03 13.81
CA LYS A 173 5.54 -4.22 13.60
C LYS A 173 4.17 -3.83 13.04
N VAL A 174 3.82 -4.41 11.91
CA VAL A 174 2.49 -4.31 11.30
C VAL A 174 1.91 -5.71 11.18
N ALA A 175 0.73 -5.90 11.75
CA ALA A 175 -0.04 -7.13 11.64
C ALA A 175 -0.95 -7.08 10.42
N HIS A 176 -1.10 -8.22 9.75
CA HIS A 176 -2.00 -8.39 8.62
C HIS A 176 -2.83 -9.65 8.88
N ALA A 177 -4.05 -9.45 9.37
CA ALA A 177 -4.92 -10.53 9.77
C ALA A 177 -5.39 -11.31 8.53
N GLY A 178 -5.30 -12.62 8.61
CA GLY A 178 -5.71 -13.53 7.56
C GLY A 178 -6.17 -14.86 8.11
N SER A 179 -6.73 -15.68 7.22
CA SER A 179 -7.19 -17.02 7.56
C SER A 179 -6.06 -18.03 7.34
N LEU A 180 -5.78 -18.87 8.33
CA LEU A 180 -4.89 -20.01 8.19
C LEU A 180 -5.73 -21.28 8.02
N THR A 181 -5.60 -21.95 6.88
CA THR A 181 -6.14 -23.30 6.69
C THR A 181 -5.12 -24.31 7.20
N VAL A 182 -5.54 -25.19 8.11
CA VAL A 182 -4.72 -26.28 8.66
C VAL A 182 -5.37 -27.60 8.26
N SER A 183 -4.56 -28.53 7.75
CA SER A 183 -5.01 -29.86 7.37
C SER A 183 -3.89 -30.88 7.58
N ALA A 184 -4.20 -32.01 8.19
CA ALA A 184 -3.36 -33.20 8.29
C ALA A 184 -4.26 -34.42 8.38
N ALA A 185 -3.81 -35.59 7.93
CA ALA A 185 -4.52 -36.82 8.25
C ALA A 185 -4.17 -37.23 9.69
N TYR A 186 -5.15 -37.72 10.45
CA TYR A 186 -4.87 -38.26 11.78
C TYR A 186 -3.91 -39.47 11.73
N SER A 187 -3.86 -40.17 10.60
CA SER A 187 -2.92 -41.26 10.33
C SER A 187 -1.47 -40.81 10.09
N ASP A 188 -1.22 -39.50 10.00
CA ASP A 188 0.14 -38.95 9.89
C ASP A 188 0.82 -38.75 11.26
N LEU A 189 0.13 -39.08 12.37
CA LEU A 189 0.67 -39.16 13.73
C LEU A 189 1.46 -40.46 13.92
#